data_AF-A0A2P4ZT37-F1
#
_entry.id   AF-A0A2P4ZT37-F1
#
_cell.length_a   1.000
_cell.length_b   1.000
_cell.length_c   1.000
_cell.angle_alpha   90.00
_cell.angle_beta   90.00
_cell.angle_gamma   90.00
#
_symmetry.space_group_name_H-M   'P 1'
#
loop_
_entity.id
_entity.type
_entity.pdbx_description
1 polymer ?
#
loop_
_entity_poly.entity_id
_entity_poly.type
_entity_poly.pdbx_seq_one_letter_code
_entity_poly.pdbx_strand_id
1 'polypeptide(L)'
;MAAAGVARPLQPASSEVMGEPIGVASQKKATLFDPLQHLCYNHPTSTISLDDLGLDFPQASSRTAITAPFPLLTSAGVRELRADIFRPEIVGEYGSWKYPGVYRIRGYGQAAPFAYSMWRSPEVLKACSDAAGVDLDVIMDYEIGQLNVQLPKHVDKSSAITDNLPPPEPPKASDDDLEPEEEGADLKDLVSAWHHDSYPWVCVLMLSDPIGMSGGETALRKGDGGILKMRQPGMGYAVMMQGSMVSHAALRTLGSGERITFVVSMRPRDPLLPDTSTLRTVKPISNNDELFRQWTGYRFDVVAKRLAKMRETLQAEGRPAAETHRLTKEWVQAQIEYLQTTVDEMDLNDYIAPNFK
;
A
#
# COMPACT_ATOMS: atom_id res chain seq x y z
N MET A 1 24.70 48.43 48.81
CA MET A 1 23.71 49.21 49.59
C MET A 1 22.71 49.81 48.63
N ALA A 2 21.41 49.85 48.83
CA ALA A 2 20.47 49.16 49.70
C ALA A 2 19.10 49.40 49.01
N ALA A 3 18.21 48.42 49.11
CA ALA A 3 16.92 48.39 48.43
C ALA A 3 15.98 49.52 48.87
N ALA A 4 15.14 49.98 47.95
CA ALA A 4 13.91 50.71 48.21
C ALA A 4 12.76 49.96 47.53
N GLY A 5 11.79 49.49 48.33
CA GLY A 5 10.55 48.90 47.85
C GLY A 5 9.48 49.97 47.55
N VAL A 6 8.34 49.50 47.02
CA VAL A 6 6.96 49.79 47.49
C VAL A 6 5.90 49.29 46.47
N ALA A 7 4.83 48.68 47.01
CA ALA A 7 3.46 48.48 46.49
C ALA A 7 3.25 47.51 45.30
N ARG A 8 2.24 46.63 45.21
CA ARG A 8 0.85 46.44 45.74
C ARG A 8 0.36 45.06 45.16
N PRO A 9 -0.90 44.58 45.31
CA PRO A 9 -1.89 44.61 46.39
C PRO A 9 -2.40 43.17 46.78
N LEU A 10 -3.41 43.14 47.66
CA LEU A 10 -4.03 42.01 48.36
C LEU A 10 -4.57 40.85 47.50
N GLN A 11 -4.31 39.62 47.95
CA GLN A 11 -5.07 38.41 47.59
C GLN A 11 -6.35 38.30 48.45
N PRO A 12 -7.49 37.84 47.89
CA PRO A 12 -8.52 37.22 48.67
C PRO A 12 -8.29 35.71 48.81
N ALA A 13 -8.73 35.19 49.95
CA ALA A 13 -8.53 33.84 50.44
C ALA A 13 -9.36 32.77 49.72
N SER A 14 -8.73 31.59 49.59
CA SER A 14 -9.24 30.21 49.63
C SER A 14 -10.74 29.93 49.44
N SER A 15 -11.02 29.09 48.45
CA SER A 15 -11.93 27.94 48.63
C SER A 15 -11.35 26.75 47.87
N GLU A 16 -10.82 25.77 48.61
CA GLU A 16 -10.46 24.46 48.08
C GLU A 16 -11.72 23.73 47.59
N VAL A 17 -11.71 23.34 46.32
CA VAL A 17 -12.53 22.22 45.84
C VAL A 17 -11.53 21.24 45.23
N MET A 18 -11.24 20.18 45.99
CA MET A 18 -10.47 19.04 45.50
C MET A 18 -11.28 18.32 44.42
N GLY A 19 -11.02 18.68 43.16
CA GLY A 19 -11.41 17.89 42.00
C GLY A 19 -10.31 16.88 41.71
N GLU A 20 -10.64 15.60 41.76
CA GLU A 20 -9.79 14.49 41.33
C GLU A 20 -9.23 14.74 39.92
N PRO A 21 -7.99 14.33 39.61
CA PRO A 21 -7.48 14.40 38.24
C PRO A 21 -8.31 13.45 37.38
N ILE A 22 -9.04 14.04 36.44
CA ILE A 22 -9.64 13.33 35.30
C ILE A 22 -8.56 12.47 34.68
N GLY A 23 -8.83 11.16 34.62
CA GLY A 23 -7.89 10.14 34.21
C GLY A 23 -7.13 10.53 32.94
N VAL A 24 -5.81 10.61 33.08
CA VAL A 24 -4.91 10.59 31.93
C VAL A 24 -5.20 9.29 31.20
N ALA A 25 -5.92 9.37 30.08
CA ALA A 25 -6.03 8.25 29.16
C ALA A 25 -4.61 7.77 28.90
N SER A 26 -4.31 6.55 29.33
CA SER A 26 -3.00 5.93 29.13
C SER A 26 -2.73 5.94 27.63
N GLN A 27 -1.93 6.92 27.16
CA GLN A 27 -1.38 6.91 25.81
C GLN A 27 -0.53 5.64 25.72
N LYS A 28 -1.15 4.57 25.25
CA LYS A 28 -0.49 3.30 25.00
C LYS A 28 0.65 3.63 24.03
N LYS A 29 1.89 3.40 24.46
CA LYS A 29 3.07 3.63 23.63
C LYS A 29 2.86 2.89 22.31
N ALA A 30 3.12 3.58 21.19
CA ALA A 30 3.02 2.98 19.87
C ALA A 30 3.89 1.71 19.78
N THR A 31 3.28 0.58 19.44
CA THR A 31 3.98 -0.67 19.16
C THR A 31 4.71 -0.55 17.83
N LEU A 32 5.99 -0.94 17.78
CA LEU A 32 6.74 -1.05 16.54
C LEU A 32 6.78 -2.51 16.07
N PHE A 33 7.00 -2.71 14.78
CA PHE A 33 7.13 -4.03 14.21
C PHE A 33 8.40 -4.74 14.71
N ASP A 34 8.19 -5.87 15.39
CA ASP A 34 9.21 -6.88 15.68
C ASP A 34 9.10 -8.08 14.70
N PRO A 35 10.09 -8.31 13.83
CA PRO A 35 10.04 -9.44 12.89
C PRO A 35 9.99 -10.80 13.58
N LEU A 36 10.54 -10.96 14.79
CA LEU A 36 10.52 -12.25 15.51
C LEU A 36 9.13 -12.61 16.03
N GLN A 37 8.26 -11.62 16.23
CA GLN A 37 6.91 -11.82 16.75
C GLN A 37 5.84 -11.73 15.66
N HIS A 38 6.05 -10.85 14.68
CA HIS A 38 5.01 -10.47 13.74
C HIS A 38 5.18 -11.09 12.35
N LEU A 39 6.40 -11.51 11.96
CA LEU A 39 6.66 -12.10 10.64
C LEU A 39 6.62 -13.63 10.71
N CYS A 40 5.96 -14.27 9.74
CA CYS A 40 5.98 -15.73 9.57
C CYS A 40 6.11 -16.12 8.10
N TYR A 41 6.97 -15.40 7.38
CA TYR A 41 7.18 -15.60 5.95
C TYR A 41 7.55 -17.06 5.62
N ASN A 42 6.86 -17.63 4.63
CA ASN A 42 7.31 -18.81 3.89
C ASN A 42 7.24 -18.53 2.38
N HIS A 43 8.17 -19.11 1.62
CA HIS A 43 8.19 -18.96 0.17
C HIS A 43 6.89 -19.45 -0.48
N PRO A 44 6.36 -18.77 -1.53
CA PRO A 44 5.20 -19.26 -2.28
C PRO A 44 5.41 -20.67 -2.83
N THR A 45 4.40 -21.52 -2.76
CA THR A 45 4.50 -22.91 -3.26
C THR A 45 4.56 -23.00 -4.78
N SER A 46 4.07 -21.98 -5.48
CA SER A 46 4.11 -21.88 -6.93
C SER A 46 3.99 -20.41 -7.36
N THR A 47 4.33 -20.14 -8.62
CA THR A 47 4.10 -18.87 -9.28
C THR A 47 3.44 -19.10 -10.63
N ILE A 48 2.71 -18.10 -11.12
CA ILE A 48 2.26 -18.01 -12.50
C ILE A 48 3.14 -16.96 -13.16
N SER A 49 3.79 -17.33 -14.27
CA SER A 49 4.64 -16.42 -15.03
C SER A 49 3.85 -15.57 -16.02
N LEU A 50 4.49 -14.52 -16.54
CA LEU A 50 3.94 -13.72 -17.65
C LEU A 50 3.73 -14.58 -18.89
N ASP A 51 4.60 -15.57 -19.13
CA ASP A 51 4.48 -16.53 -20.22
C ASP A 51 3.26 -17.45 -20.05
N ASP A 52 2.99 -17.92 -18.83
CA ASP A 52 1.79 -18.73 -18.52
C ASP A 52 0.50 -17.96 -18.78
N LEU A 53 0.52 -16.63 -18.60
CA LEU A 53 -0.58 -15.75 -18.94
C LEU A 53 -0.61 -15.35 -20.42
N GLY A 54 0.39 -15.72 -21.22
CA GLY A 54 0.54 -15.30 -22.62
C GLY A 54 0.80 -13.81 -22.79
N LEU A 55 1.46 -13.17 -21.83
CA LEU A 55 1.77 -11.73 -21.82
C LEU A 55 3.23 -11.50 -22.23
N ASP A 56 3.42 -10.80 -23.35
CA ASP A 56 4.75 -10.51 -23.91
C ASP A 56 5.33 -9.19 -23.37
N PHE A 57 6.11 -9.32 -22.29
CA PHE A 57 6.87 -8.22 -21.70
C PHE A 57 8.36 -8.59 -21.60
N PRO A 58 9.15 -8.46 -22.68
CA PRO A 58 10.56 -8.88 -22.69
C PRO A 58 11.43 -8.03 -21.74
N GLN A 59 10.97 -6.83 -21.40
CA GLN A 59 11.64 -5.90 -20.48
C GLN A 59 11.15 -6.04 -19.03
N ALA A 60 10.35 -7.06 -18.70
CA ALA A 60 9.88 -7.22 -17.33
C ALA A 60 11.04 -7.45 -16.36
N SER A 61 10.96 -6.83 -15.18
CA SER A 61 11.97 -6.96 -14.12
C SER A 61 12.03 -8.37 -13.50
N SER A 62 10.98 -9.17 -13.68
CA SER A 62 10.89 -10.59 -13.35
C SER A 62 9.88 -11.25 -14.29
N ARG A 63 10.00 -12.57 -14.50
CA ARG A 63 8.99 -13.35 -15.25
C ARG A 63 7.78 -13.72 -14.39
N THR A 64 7.85 -13.62 -13.07
CA THR A 64 6.70 -13.87 -12.19
C THR A 64 5.61 -12.82 -12.46
N ALA A 65 4.40 -13.27 -12.82
CA ALA A 65 3.23 -12.41 -12.96
C ALA A 65 2.47 -12.29 -11.62
N ILE A 66 2.25 -13.42 -10.96
CA ILE A 66 1.62 -13.50 -9.64
C ILE A 66 2.08 -14.75 -8.89
N THR A 67 2.17 -14.68 -7.56
CA THR A 67 2.50 -15.84 -6.72
C THR A 67 1.24 -16.61 -6.30
N ALA A 68 1.39 -17.86 -5.89
CA ALA A 68 0.42 -18.45 -4.97
C ALA A 68 0.42 -17.64 -3.65
N PRO A 69 -0.71 -17.63 -2.90
CA PRO A 69 -0.72 -17.03 -1.58
C PRO A 69 0.33 -17.64 -0.66
N PHE A 70 0.99 -16.82 0.14
CA PHE A 70 2.01 -17.24 1.08
C PHE A 70 1.82 -16.55 2.44
N PRO A 71 2.13 -17.20 3.57
CA PRO A 71 2.02 -16.56 4.88
C PRO A 71 3.08 -15.45 4.98
N LEU A 72 2.69 -14.29 5.49
CA LEU A 72 3.59 -13.16 5.71
C LEU A 72 3.56 -12.70 7.16
N LEU A 73 2.37 -12.49 7.73
CA LEU A 73 2.20 -12.05 9.11
C LEU A 73 1.62 -13.13 10.01
N THR A 74 2.12 -13.18 11.24
CA THR A 74 1.47 -13.93 12.33
C THR A 74 0.14 -13.27 12.68
N SER A 75 -0.74 -13.99 13.39
CA SER A 75 -1.97 -13.40 13.94
C SER A 75 -1.67 -12.20 14.86
N ALA A 76 -0.54 -12.22 15.58
CA ALA A 76 -0.11 -11.07 16.37
C ALA A 76 0.29 -9.87 15.49
N GLY A 77 1.00 -10.11 14.38
CA GLY A 77 1.31 -9.06 13.41
C GLY A 77 0.05 -8.44 12.80
N VAL A 78 -0.93 -9.26 12.41
CA VAL A 78 -2.22 -8.76 11.89
C VAL A 78 -2.96 -7.91 12.93
N ARG A 79 -3.01 -8.38 14.19
CA ARG A 79 -3.66 -7.68 15.30
C ARG A 79 -3.06 -6.28 15.54
N GLU A 80 -1.74 -6.19 15.62
CA GLU A 80 -1.05 -4.91 15.83
C GLU A 80 -1.19 -3.99 14.62
N LEU A 81 -1.13 -4.52 13.39
CA LEU A 81 -1.36 -3.74 12.17
C LEU A 81 -2.76 -3.13 12.15
N ARG A 82 -3.79 -3.93 12.51
CA ARG A 82 -5.17 -3.44 12.63
C ARG A 82 -5.31 -2.39 13.74
N ALA A 83 -4.72 -2.63 14.91
CA ALA A 83 -4.72 -1.68 16.02
C ALA A 83 -4.06 -0.34 15.66
N ASP A 84 -3.06 -0.37 14.79
CA ASP A 84 -2.32 0.81 14.36
C ASP A 84 -3.11 1.66 13.36
N ILE A 85 -3.78 1.03 12.40
CA ILE A 85 -4.44 1.75 11.31
C ILE A 85 -5.88 2.15 11.64
N PHE A 86 -6.63 1.29 12.35
CA PHE A 86 -8.03 1.55 12.68
C PHE A 86 -8.21 2.43 13.93
N ARG A 87 -7.29 3.38 14.14
CA ARG A 87 -7.47 4.43 15.13
C ARG A 87 -8.35 5.54 14.56
N PRO A 88 -9.29 6.11 15.34
CA PRO A 88 -10.20 7.15 14.87
C PRO A 88 -9.49 8.33 14.20
N GLU A 89 -8.33 8.76 14.72
CA GLU A 89 -7.54 9.85 14.16
C GLU A 89 -6.94 9.51 12.79
N ILE A 90 -6.51 8.26 12.56
CA ILE A 90 -5.96 7.83 11.27
C ILE A 90 -7.08 7.68 10.24
N VAL A 91 -8.17 7.02 10.61
CA VAL A 91 -9.29 6.82 9.68
C VAL A 91 -10.01 8.13 9.37
N GLY A 92 -10.11 9.04 10.34
CA GLY A 92 -10.70 10.36 10.14
C GLY A 92 -9.89 11.27 9.22
N GLU A 93 -8.56 11.21 9.29
CA GLU A 93 -7.68 12.07 8.48
C GLU A 93 -7.37 11.47 7.10
N TYR A 94 -7.13 10.16 7.02
CA TYR A 94 -6.63 9.50 5.82
C TYR A 94 -7.69 8.61 5.12
N GLY A 95 -8.86 8.45 5.73
CA GLY A 95 -9.95 7.63 5.23
C GLY A 95 -10.87 8.36 4.24
N SER A 96 -11.36 7.65 3.23
CA SER A 96 -12.39 8.15 2.31
C SER A 96 -13.33 7.04 1.85
N TRP A 97 -14.62 7.35 1.73
CA TRP A 97 -15.59 6.42 1.16
C TRP A 97 -15.33 6.21 -0.34
N LYS A 98 -15.43 4.95 -0.79
CA LYS A 98 -15.40 4.58 -2.21
C LYS A 98 -16.83 4.44 -2.76
N TYR A 99 -17.69 3.80 -1.98
CA TYR A 99 -19.14 3.66 -2.16
C TYR A 99 -19.75 3.16 -0.84
N PRO A 100 -21.08 3.15 -0.65
CA PRO A 100 -21.68 2.81 0.64
C PRO A 100 -21.20 1.46 1.21
N GLY A 101 -20.60 1.50 2.40
CA GLY A 101 -20.06 0.32 3.10
C GLY A 101 -18.65 -0.11 2.66
N VAL A 102 -18.01 0.63 1.73
CA VAL A 102 -16.61 0.40 1.36
C VAL A 102 -15.84 1.70 1.39
N TYR A 103 -14.78 1.72 2.20
CA TYR A 103 -13.87 2.84 2.29
C TYR A 103 -12.43 2.42 2.05
N ARG A 104 -11.58 3.41 1.84
CA ARG A 104 -10.15 3.25 1.67
C ARG A 104 -9.39 4.13 2.65
N ILE A 105 -8.18 3.74 3.01
CA ILE A 105 -7.25 4.53 3.82
C ILE A 105 -5.91 4.53 3.09
N ARG A 106 -5.28 5.70 2.88
CA ARG A 106 -3.94 5.79 2.28
C ARG A 106 -3.24 7.11 2.59
N GLY A 107 -1.91 7.14 2.42
CA GLY A 107 -1.12 8.36 2.60
C GLY A 107 -0.80 8.72 4.05
N TYR A 108 -1.01 7.82 5.00
CA TYR A 108 -0.77 8.06 6.43
C TYR A 108 0.71 8.01 6.84
N GLY A 109 1.55 7.27 6.09
CA GLY A 109 2.99 7.19 6.34
C GLY A 109 3.34 6.93 7.81
N GLN A 110 4.12 7.82 8.40
CA GLN A 110 4.60 7.70 9.78
C GLN A 110 3.51 7.83 10.85
N ALA A 111 2.30 8.28 10.50
CA ALA A 111 1.19 8.37 11.44
C ALA A 111 0.74 6.97 11.93
N ALA A 112 1.02 5.90 11.17
CA ALA A 112 0.83 4.50 11.57
C ALA A 112 2.19 3.83 11.85
N PRO A 113 2.77 3.99 13.06
CA PRO A 113 4.14 3.57 13.36
C PRO A 113 4.40 2.05 13.23
N PHE A 114 3.43 1.20 13.52
CA PHE A 114 3.57 -0.24 13.31
C PHE A 114 3.64 -0.56 11.81
N ALA A 115 2.68 -0.06 11.02
CA ALA A 115 2.65 -0.23 9.58
C ALA A 115 3.92 0.34 8.93
N TYR A 116 4.33 1.54 9.33
CA TYR A 116 5.52 2.21 8.84
C TYR A 116 6.79 1.40 9.11
N SER A 117 7.00 0.98 10.36
CA SER A 117 8.18 0.20 10.74
C SER A 117 8.20 -1.20 10.11
N MET A 118 7.02 -1.83 9.92
CA MET A 118 6.89 -3.10 9.21
C MET A 118 7.36 -2.99 7.76
N TRP A 119 6.84 -2.03 6.99
CA TRP A 119 7.15 -1.93 5.56
C TRP A 119 8.51 -1.30 5.26
N ARG A 120 9.21 -0.84 6.31
CA ARG A 120 10.62 -0.44 6.27
C ARG A 120 11.57 -1.51 6.84
N SER A 121 11.04 -2.62 7.38
CA SER A 121 11.87 -3.72 7.90
C SER A 121 12.61 -4.43 6.75
N PRO A 122 13.93 -4.65 6.88
CA PRO A 122 14.71 -5.44 5.92
C PRO A 122 14.15 -6.86 5.74
N GLU A 123 13.60 -7.46 6.79
CA GLU A 123 13.03 -8.81 6.77
C GLU A 123 11.78 -8.90 5.91
N VAL A 124 10.87 -7.92 6.02
CA VAL A 124 9.66 -7.84 5.17
C VAL A 124 10.05 -7.57 3.72
N LEU A 125 10.95 -6.62 3.47
CA LEU A 125 11.41 -6.31 2.12
C LEU A 125 12.08 -7.53 1.47
N LYS A 126 12.89 -8.28 2.22
CA LYS A 126 13.50 -9.52 1.76
C LYS A 126 12.45 -10.60 1.42
N ALA A 127 11.41 -10.75 2.23
CA ALA A 127 10.32 -11.68 1.96
C ALA A 127 9.58 -11.34 0.66
N CYS A 128 9.28 -10.05 0.43
CA CYS A 128 8.65 -9.58 -0.81
C CYS A 128 9.56 -9.80 -2.02
N SER A 129 10.86 -9.48 -1.91
CA SER A 129 11.83 -9.70 -2.98
C SER A 129 11.99 -11.18 -3.33
N ASP A 130 12.05 -12.05 -2.32
CA ASP A 130 12.15 -13.51 -2.50
C ASP A 130 10.91 -14.08 -3.21
N ALA A 131 9.70 -13.65 -2.79
CA ALA A 131 8.45 -14.07 -3.43
C ALA A 131 8.31 -13.54 -4.88
N ALA A 132 8.78 -12.33 -5.16
CA ALA A 132 8.71 -11.73 -6.50
C ALA A 132 9.78 -12.25 -7.47
N GLY A 133 10.89 -12.79 -6.94
CA GLY A 133 12.06 -13.19 -7.73
C GLY A 133 12.88 -12.01 -8.26
N VAL A 134 12.73 -10.83 -7.68
CA VAL A 134 13.49 -9.62 -8.01
C VAL A 134 13.65 -8.76 -6.75
N ASP A 135 14.77 -8.06 -6.61
CA ASP A 135 15.00 -7.17 -5.47
C ASP A 135 14.08 -5.93 -5.54
N LEU A 136 13.18 -5.81 -4.58
CA LEU A 136 12.16 -4.78 -4.49
C LEU A 136 12.38 -3.83 -3.31
N ASP A 137 11.83 -2.62 -3.46
CA ASP A 137 11.65 -1.65 -2.39
C ASP A 137 10.25 -1.04 -2.45
N VAL A 138 9.76 -0.55 -1.31
CA VAL A 138 8.54 0.28 -1.31
C VAL A 138 8.83 1.56 -2.07
N ILE A 139 7.94 1.95 -2.99
CA ILE A 139 8.20 3.06 -3.90
C ILE A 139 8.37 4.40 -3.18
N MET A 140 7.47 4.71 -2.24
CA MET A 140 7.50 5.90 -1.39
C MET A 140 6.65 5.72 -0.14
N ASP A 141 6.86 6.54 0.90
CA ASP A 141 6.12 6.45 2.17
C ASP A 141 4.60 6.59 2.00
N TYR A 142 4.16 7.38 1.01
CA TYR A 142 2.75 7.58 0.68
C TYR A 142 2.05 6.28 0.27
N GLU A 143 2.83 5.34 -0.28
CA GLU A 143 2.38 4.04 -0.78
C GLU A 143 2.64 2.90 0.20
N ILE A 144 2.99 3.22 1.45
CA ILE A 144 2.92 2.28 2.56
C ILE A 144 1.44 2.03 2.85
N GLY A 145 0.91 1.01 2.18
CA GLY A 145 -0.36 0.39 2.51
C GLY A 145 -1.60 1.20 2.21
N GLN A 146 -2.12 1.08 0.99
CA GLN A 146 -3.52 1.39 0.75
C GLN A 146 -4.39 0.28 1.34
N LEU A 147 -5.30 0.64 2.24
CA LEU A 147 -6.32 -0.28 2.72
C LEU A 147 -7.58 -0.14 1.86
N ASN A 148 -8.19 -1.27 1.54
CA ASN A 148 -9.57 -1.32 1.06
C ASN A 148 -10.39 -2.11 2.08
N VAL A 149 -11.35 -1.43 2.68
CA VAL A 149 -12.17 -1.97 3.77
C VAL A 149 -13.60 -2.07 3.29
N GLN A 150 -14.10 -3.30 3.22
CA GLN A 150 -15.51 -3.58 3.05
C GLN A 150 -16.08 -3.98 4.41
N LEU A 151 -17.04 -3.18 4.87
CA LEU A 151 -17.73 -3.39 6.13
C LEU A 151 -18.77 -4.51 6.03
N PRO A 152 -19.08 -5.18 7.15
CA PRO A 152 -20.16 -6.15 7.23
C PRO A 152 -21.51 -5.58 6.75
N LYS A 153 -22.38 -6.44 6.19
CA LYS A 153 -23.68 -6.00 5.63
C LYS A 153 -24.59 -5.27 6.64
N HIS A 154 -24.50 -5.64 7.92
CA HIS A 154 -25.35 -5.14 8.99
C HIS A 154 -24.92 -3.77 9.54
N VAL A 155 -23.76 -3.26 9.12
CA VAL A 155 -23.26 -1.96 9.56
C VAL A 155 -24.05 -0.84 8.88
N ASP A 156 -24.42 0.19 9.66
CA ASP A 156 -25.06 1.39 9.16
C ASP A 156 -24.11 2.18 8.23
N LYS A 157 -24.43 2.17 6.94
CA LYS A 157 -23.66 2.81 5.88
C LYS A 157 -23.83 4.34 5.82
N SER A 158 -24.70 4.91 6.64
CA SER A 158 -24.94 6.36 6.73
C SER A 158 -24.11 7.04 7.83
N SER A 159 -23.46 6.26 8.70
CA SER A 159 -22.60 6.73 9.77
C SER A 159 -21.27 7.32 9.28
N ALA A 160 -20.56 8.05 10.15
CA ALA A 160 -19.23 8.52 9.82
C ALA A 160 -18.27 7.32 9.65
N ILE A 161 -17.25 7.48 8.81
CA ILE A 161 -16.23 6.42 8.56
C ILE A 161 -15.54 5.95 9.86
N THR A 162 -15.51 6.81 10.89
CA THR A 162 -14.93 6.56 12.21
C THR A 162 -15.85 5.83 13.19
N ASP A 163 -17.12 5.64 12.86
CA ASP A 163 -18.11 5.06 13.80
C ASP A 163 -18.08 3.53 13.79
N ASN A 164 -17.61 2.92 12.70
CA ASN A 164 -17.60 1.47 12.48
C ASN A 164 -16.19 0.97 12.14
N LEU A 165 -15.24 1.23 13.05
CA LEU A 165 -13.85 0.83 12.87
C LEU A 165 -13.69 -0.67 13.13
N PRO A 166 -13.04 -1.41 12.20
CA PRO A 166 -12.67 -2.80 12.41
C PRO A 166 -11.86 -2.97 13.70
N PRO A 167 -12.20 -3.95 14.56
CA PRO A 167 -11.48 -4.18 15.81
C PRO A 167 -10.06 -4.71 15.57
N PRO A 168 -9.11 -4.50 16.51
CA PRO A 168 -7.77 -5.09 16.42
C PRO A 168 -7.77 -6.60 16.27
N GLU A 169 -8.59 -7.30 17.06
CA GLU A 169 -8.86 -8.71 16.90
C GLU A 169 -9.86 -8.91 15.76
N PRO A 170 -9.48 -9.57 14.65
CA PRO A 170 -10.42 -9.89 13.60
C PRO A 170 -11.59 -10.71 14.15
N PRO A 171 -12.85 -10.38 13.81
CA PRO A 171 -13.99 -11.19 14.19
C PRO A 171 -13.80 -12.63 13.70
N LYS A 172 -14.10 -13.62 14.56
CA LYS A 172 -14.18 -15.01 14.11
C LYS A 172 -15.45 -15.16 13.27
N ALA A 173 -15.32 -15.79 12.10
CA ALA A 173 -16.51 -16.20 11.35
C ALA A 173 -17.36 -17.13 12.21
N SER A 174 -18.66 -16.85 12.29
CA SER A 174 -19.62 -17.74 12.94
C SER A 174 -20.32 -18.62 11.91
N ASP A 175 -20.80 -19.80 12.30
CA ASP A 175 -21.55 -20.68 11.40
C ASP A 175 -22.87 -20.02 10.91
N ASP A 176 -23.37 -19.02 11.65
CA ASP A 176 -24.56 -18.22 11.30
C ASP A 176 -24.27 -17.18 10.19
N ASP A 177 -23.00 -16.93 9.85
CA ASP A 177 -22.56 -16.04 8.77
C ASP A 177 -22.48 -16.74 7.39
N LEU A 178 -22.72 -18.05 7.37
CA LEU A 178 -22.72 -18.85 6.15
C LEU A 178 -24.02 -18.60 5.38
N GLU A 179 -24.02 -17.60 4.50
CA GLU A 179 -25.04 -17.53 3.46
C GLU A 179 -24.84 -18.68 2.45
N PRO A 180 -25.92 -19.25 1.88
CA PRO A 180 -25.79 -20.27 0.85
C PRO A 180 -24.87 -19.74 -0.26
N GLU A 181 -23.97 -20.59 -0.77
CA GLU A 181 -23.12 -20.26 -1.91
C GLU A 181 -24.02 -19.79 -3.06
N GLU A 182 -24.18 -18.48 -3.23
CA GLU A 182 -24.63 -17.92 -4.50
C GLU A 182 -23.58 -18.34 -5.53
N GLU A 183 -24.02 -18.92 -6.66
CA GLU A 183 -23.13 -19.28 -7.78
C GLU A 183 -22.17 -18.11 -8.01
N GLY A 184 -20.86 -18.38 -7.85
CA GLY A 184 -19.86 -17.34 -7.62
C GLY A 184 -19.98 -16.17 -8.59
N ALA A 185 -19.81 -14.96 -8.05
CA ALA A 185 -19.89 -13.68 -8.76
C ALA A 185 -19.54 -13.78 -10.27
N ASP A 186 -20.52 -13.47 -11.11
CA ASP A 186 -20.36 -13.46 -12.58
C ASP A 186 -19.37 -12.34 -12.93
N LEU A 187 -18.78 -12.37 -14.12
CA LEU A 187 -17.98 -11.26 -14.65
C LEU A 187 -18.75 -9.93 -14.71
N LYS A 188 -20.08 -9.98 -14.57
CA LYS A 188 -20.95 -8.81 -14.44
C LYS A 188 -20.89 -8.15 -13.06
N ASP A 189 -20.40 -8.87 -12.05
CA ASP A 189 -20.28 -8.44 -10.65
C ASP A 189 -18.86 -7.93 -10.33
N LEU A 190 -18.16 -7.35 -11.30
CA LEU A 190 -16.86 -6.74 -11.07
C LEU A 190 -16.99 -5.51 -10.16
N VAL A 191 -16.34 -5.53 -8.99
CA VAL A 191 -16.36 -4.42 -8.03
C VAL A 191 -15.31 -3.35 -8.36
N SER A 192 -14.31 -3.72 -9.16
CA SER A 192 -13.39 -2.79 -9.83
C SER A 192 -13.50 -2.96 -11.34
N ALA A 193 -13.50 -1.86 -12.08
CA ALA A 193 -13.23 -1.91 -13.52
C ALA A 193 -11.89 -2.64 -13.76
N TRP A 194 -11.79 -3.41 -14.85
CA TRP A 194 -10.51 -3.96 -15.30
C TRP A 194 -9.45 -2.86 -15.37
N HIS A 195 -8.31 -3.08 -14.72
CA HIS A 195 -7.26 -2.08 -14.65
C HIS A 195 -5.89 -2.73 -14.59
N HIS A 196 -4.87 -1.88 -14.76
CA HIS A 196 -3.51 -2.12 -14.31
C HIS A 196 -3.27 -1.21 -13.12
N ASP A 197 -2.44 -1.65 -12.18
CA ASP A 197 -2.02 -0.78 -11.09
C ASP A 197 -1.11 0.33 -11.62
N SER A 198 -1.03 1.40 -10.83
CA SER A 198 -0.12 2.50 -11.12
C SER A 198 1.35 2.08 -10.97
N TYR A 199 1.67 1.00 -10.25
CA TYR A 199 3.04 0.67 -9.87
C TYR A 199 3.46 -0.72 -10.36
N PRO A 200 4.78 -0.95 -10.56
CA PRO A 200 5.30 -2.20 -11.13
C PRO A 200 4.88 -3.43 -10.34
N TRP A 201 5.03 -3.36 -9.02
CA TRP A 201 4.76 -4.47 -8.12
C TRP A 201 3.80 -4.09 -7.04
N VAL A 202 3.01 -5.06 -6.62
CA VAL A 202 2.12 -4.94 -5.48
C VAL A 202 2.23 -6.16 -4.57
N CYS A 203 2.28 -5.90 -3.26
CA CYS A 203 2.05 -6.90 -2.24
C CYS A 203 0.63 -6.71 -1.70
N VAL A 204 -0.25 -7.69 -1.91
CA VAL A 204 -1.62 -7.68 -1.38
C VAL A 204 -1.68 -8.60 -0.17
N LEU A 205 -1.74 -8.01 1.02
CA LEU A 205 -1.87 -8.70 2.31
C LEU A 205 -3.33 -8.68 2.79
N MET A 206 -3.81 -9.82 3.29
CA MET A 206 -5.18 -9.92 3.83
C MET A 206 -5.18 -9.68 5.35
N LEU A 207 -6.04 -8.77 5.84
CA LEU A 207 -6.19 -8.47 7.27
C LEU A 207 -7.49 -8.98 7.88
N SER A 208 -8.35 -9.59 7.07
CA SER A 208 -9.53 -10.34 7.52
C SER A 208 -9.54 -11.71 6.86
N ASP A 209 -10.26 -12.65 7.47
CA ASP A 209 -10.46 -13.97 6.91
C ASP A 209 -11.69 -13.95 5.99
N PRO A 210 -11.63 -14.41 4.73
CA PRO A 210 -12.80 -14.50 3.88
C PRO A 210 -13.75 -15.65 4.23
N ILE A 211 -13.63 -16.31 5.40
CA ILE A 211 -14.58 -17.35 5.82
C ILE A 211 -16.00 -16.76 5.89
N GLY A 212 -16.97 -17.46 5.30
CA GLY A 212 -18.35 -16.98 5.15
C GLY A 212 -18.54 -15.97 4.01
N MET A 213 -17.49 -15.71 3.24
CA MET A 213 -17.57 -14.91 2.03
C MET A 213 -17.47 -15.79 0.78
N SER A 214 -18.32 -15.52 -0.21
CA SER A 214 -18.20 -16.08 -1.56
C SER A 214 -17.80 -14.98 -2.55
N GLY A 215 -17.11 -15.38 -3.62
CA GLY A 215 -16.60 -14.43 -4.60
C GLY A 215 -15.34 -13.69 -4.12
N GLY A 216 -15.13 -12.49 -4.65
CA GLY A 216 -13.98 -11.66 -4.31
C GLY A 216 -12.66 -12.09 -4.97
N GLU A 217 -12.63 -13.17 -5.73
CA GLU A 217 -11.42 -13.62 -6.42
C GLU A 217 -10.82 -12.51 -7.26
N THR A 218 -9.49 -12.51 -7.36
CA THR A 218 -8.80 -11.64 -8.31
C THR A 218 -8.86 -12.32 -9.67
N ALA A 219 -9.60 -11.73 -10.60
CA ALA A 219 -9.63 -12.14 -11.99
C ALA A 219 -8.45 -11.50 -12.72
N LEU A 220 -7.66 -12.32 -13.44
CA LEU A 220 -6.52 -11.91 -14.25
C LEU A 220 -6.85 -12.14 -15.73
N ARG A 221 -6.50 -11.18 -16.58
CA ARG A 221 -6.69 -11.31 -18.02
C ARG A 221 -5.43 -11.88 -18.67
N LYS A 222 -5.61 -12.97 -19.43
CA LYS A 222 -4.57 -13.58 -20.25
C LYS A 222 -4.43 -12.86 -21.59
N GLY A 223 -3.31 -13.06 -22.27
CA GLY A 223 -3.03 -12.52 -23.61
C GLY A 223 -3.97 -13.05 -24.70
N ASP A 224 -4.54 -14.24 -24.53
CA ASP A 224 -5.58 -14.80 -25.41
C ASP A 224 -6.98 -14.21 -25.15
N GLY A 225 -7.11 -13.28 -24.20
CA GLY A 225 -8.36 -12.68 -23.76
C GLY A 225 -9.15 -13.51 -22.74
N GLY A 226 -8.69 -14.73 -22.42
CA GLY A 226 -9.26 -15.57 -21.38
C GLY A 226 -9.00 -15.02 -19.98
N ILE A 227 -9.72 -15.56 -19.00
CA ILE A 227 -9.70 -15.07 -17.61
C ILE A 227 -9.29 -16.19 -16.67
N LEU A 228 -8.33 -15.91 -15.81
CA LEU A 228 -7.89 -16.78 -14.73
C LEU A 228 -8.36 -16.18 -13.39
N LYS A 229 -9.11 -16.94 -12.58
CA LYS A 229 -9.56 -16.50 -11.26
C LYS A 229 -8.63 -17.07 -10.18
N MET A 230 -8.13 -16.19 -9.32
CA MET A 230 -7.27 -16.55 -8.19
C MET A 230 -8.06 -16.46 -6.89
N ARG A 231 -8.08 -17.56 -6.13
CA ARG A 231 -8.72 -17.59 -4.81
C ARG A 231 -8.07 -16.57 -3.87
N GLN A 232 -8.88 -15.98 -3.01
CA GLN A 232 -8.39 -15.04 -2.02
C GLN A 232 -7.49 -15.73 -0.98
N PRO A 233 -6.43 -15.05 -0.50
CA PRO A 233 -5.68 -15.51 0.65
C PRO A 233 -6.50 -15.46 1.93
N GLY A 234 -6.16 -16.30 2.90
CA GLY A 234 -6.61 -16.13 4.28
C GLY A 234 -5.92 -14.97 4.98
N MET A 235 -6.44 -14.59 6.15
CA MET A 235 -5.83 -13.57 7.00
C MET A 235 -4.32 -13.84 7.26
N GLY A 236 -3.49 -12.80 7.14
CA GLY A 236 -2.04 -12.87 7.34
C GLY A 236 -1.26 -13.41 6.13
N TYR A 237 -1.96 -13.89 5.09
CA TYR A 237 -1.35 -14.29 3.83
C TYR A 237 -1.28 -13.12 2.85
N ALA A 238 -0.25 -13.15 2.02
CA ALA A 238 0.01 -12.17 0.99
C ALA A 238 0.14 -12.82 -0.38
N VAL A 239 0.04 -11.98 -1.42
CA VAL A 239 0.35 -12.33 -2.81
C VAL A 239 1.24 -11.23 -3.38
N MET A 240 2.27 -11.60 -4.15
CA MET A 240 3.03 -10.66 -4.96
C MET A 240 2.53 -10.71 -6.41
N MET A 241 2.34 -9.55 -7.03
CA MET A 241 1.86 -9.45 -8.40
C MET A 241 2.54 -8.30 -9.17
N GLN A 242 2.77 -8.49 -10.46
CA GLN A 242 3.15 -7.44 -11.42
C GLN A 242 1.93 -6.56 -11.72
N GLY A 243 1.69 -5.56 -10.88
CA GLY A 243 0.47 -4.74 -10.91
C GLY A 243 0.28 -3.96 -12.21
N SER A 244 1.35 -3.39 -12.77
CA SER A 244 1.30 -2.58 -13.99
C SER A 244 1.19 -3.40 -15.28
N MET A 245 1.52 -4.70 -15.24
CA MET A 245 1.61 -5.56 -16.43
C MET A 245 0.42 -6.51 -16.53
N VAL A 246 -0.15 -6.93 -15.39
CA VAL A 246 -1.26 -7.90 -15.36
C VAL A 246 -2.58 -7.16 -15.22
N SER A 247 -3.40 -7.17 -16.27
CA SER A 247 -4.75 -6.60 -16.20
C SER A 247 -5.60 -7.45 -15.26
N HIS A 248 -6.17 -6.82 -14.24
CA HIS A 248 -6.89 -7.53 -13.21
C HIS A 248 -8.11 -6.77 -12.72
N ALA A 249 -8.97 -7.50 -12.01
CA ALA A 249 -10.12 -6.96 -11.32
C ALA A 249 -10.49 -7.84 -10.12
N ALA A 250 -10.96 -7.22 -9.05
CA ALA A 250 -11.58 -7.92 -7.94
C ALA A 250 -13.06 -8.18 -8.26
N LEU A 251 -13.47 -9.45 -8.15
CA LEU A 251 -14.89 -9.80 -8.18
C LEU A 251 -15.59 -9.26 -6.94
N ARG A 252 -16.91 -9.14 -7.01
CA ARG A 252 -17.71 -8.82 -5.83
C ARG A 252 -17.56 -9.90 -4.79
N THR A 253 -17.34 -9.45 -3.55
CA THR A 253 -17.41 -10.35 -2.41
C THR A 253 -18.81 -10.28 -1.83
N LEU A 254 -19.47 -11.43 -1.77
CA LEU A 254 -20.76 -11.67 -1.15
C LEU A 254 -20.54 -12.32 0.22
N GLY A 255 -21.46 -12.13 1.16
CA GLY A 255 -21.34 -12.61 2.54
C GLY A 255 -21.55 -11.52 3.59
N SER A 256 -21.66 -11.92 4.85
CA SER A 256 -21.98 -11.02 5.97
C SER A 256 -20.74 -10.36 6.61
N GLY A 257 -19.55 -10.94 6.45
CA GLY A 257 -18.31 -10.53 7.11
C GLY A 257 -17.59 -9.31 6.51
N GLU A 258 -16.52 -8.88 7.19
CA GLU A 258 -15.63 -7.82 6.71
C GLU A 258 -14.59 -8.33 5.71
N ARG A 259 -14.22 -7.49 4.75
CA ARG A 259 -13.08 -7.76 3.85
C ARG A 259 -12.09 -6.62 3.88
N ILE A 260 -10.89 -6.90 4.36
CA ILE A 260 -9.83 -5.91 4.52
C ILE A 260 -8.58 -6.37 3.78
N THR A 261 -8.22 -5.62 2.74
CA THR A 261 -6.94 -5.80 2.04
C THR A 261 -6.00 -4.65 2.38
N PHE A 262 -4.72 -4.96 2.51
CA PHE A 262 -3.64 -4.03 2.74
C PHE A 262 -2.66 -4.16 1.56
N VAL A 263 -2.58 -3.11 0.75
CA VAL A 263 -1.94 -3.14 -0.57
C VAL A 263 -0.72 -2.23 -0.55
N VAL A 264 0.48 -2.80 -0.74
CA VAL A 264 1.73 -2.03 -0.77
C VAL A 264 2.32 -2.01 -2.17
N SER A 265 2.60 -0.81 -2.64
CA SER A 265 3.18 -0.56 -3.94
C SER A 265 4.70 -0.60 -3.88
N MET A 266 5.31 -1.39 -4.76
CA MET A 266 6.74 -1.66 -4.79
C MET A 266 7.32 -1.45 -6.18
N ARG A 267 8.64 -1.28 -6.24
CA ARG A 267 9.41 -1.19 -7.47
C ARG A 267 10.74 -1.93 -7.35
N PRO A 268 11.40 -2.28 -8.47
CA PRO A 268 12.77 -2.75 -8.43
C PRO A 268 13.70 -1.79 -7.68
N ARG A 269 14.54 -2.32 -6.80
CA ARG A 269 15.53 -1.56 -6.05
C ARG A 269 16.66 -1.06 -6.95
N ASP A 270 17.06 -1.87 -7.94
CA ASP A 270 18.04 -1.46 -8.95
C ASP A 270 17.44 -0.34 -9.83
N PRO A 271 18.02 0.88 -9.81
CA PRO A 271 17.53 1.98 -10.63
C PRO A 271 17.68 1.76 -12.15
N LEU A 272 18.44 0.76 -12.59
CA LEU A 272 18.62 0.42 -14.01
C LEU A 272 17.53 -0.53 -14.52
N LEU A 273 16.80 -1.20 -13.64
CA LEU A 273 15.69 -2.05 -14.06
C LEU A 273 14.48 -1.20 -14.47
N PRO A 274 13.63 -1.71 -15.39
CA PRO A 274 12.44 -0.99 -15.83
C PRO A 274 11.49 -0.68 -14.67
N ASP A 275 11.04 0.56 -14.64
CA ASP A 275 10.09 1.09 -13.68
C ASP A 275 8.92 1.67 -14.45
N THR A 276 7.81 0.95 -14.44
CA THR A 276 6.55 1.31 -15.12
C THR A 276 5.62 2.13 -14.23
N SER A 277 6.14 2.75 -13.15
CA SER A 277 5.31 3.55 -12.25
C SER A 277 4.67 4.73 -12.99
N THR A 278 3.40 4.97 -12.67
CA THR A 278 2.59 6.12 -13.09
C THR A 278 1.86 6.67 -11.87
N LEU A 279 1.22 7.83 -11.98
CA LEU A 279 0.32 8.38 -10.95
C LEU A 279 -1.15 8.36 -11.40
N ARG A 280 -1.44 7.86 -12.60
CA ARG A 280 -2.74 7.97 -13.27
C ARG A 280 -3.93 7.52 -12.42
N THR A 281 -3.84 6.35 -11.77
CA THR A 281 -4.98 5.80 -11.01
C THR A 281 -5.01 6.26 -9.55
N VAL A 282 -3.90 6.79 -9.05
CA VAL A 282 -3.74 7.19 -7.64
C VAL A 282 -3.96 8.69 -7.40
N LYS A 283 -3.68 9.56 -8.38
CA LYS A 283 -3.97 11.01 -8.32
C LYS A 283 -5.41 11.32 -7.90
N PRO A 284 -6.45 10.68 -8.49
CA PRO A 284 -7.85 10.98 -8.13
C PRO A 284 -8.20 10.66 -6.68
N ILE A 285 -7.41 9.82 -6.03
CA ILE A 285 -7.73 9.24 -4.72
C ILE A 285 -6.68 9.61 -3.66
N SER A 286 -5.82 10.59 -3.96
CA SER A 286 -4.68 11.05 -3.15
C SER A 286 -4.87 12.47 -2.62
N ASN A 287 -4.13 12.80 -1.57
CA ASN A 287 -3.62 14.16 -1.36
C ASN A 287 -2.45 14.39 -2.34
N ASN A 288 -2.68 15.20 -3.37
CA ASN A 288 -1.69 15.42 -4.44
C ASN A 288 -0.47 16.21 -3.99
N ASP A 289 -0.58 17.09 -2.99
CA ASP A 289 0.56 17.87 -2.50
C ASP A 289 1.64 16.92 -1.95
N GLU A 290 1.22 15.97 -1.12
CA GLU A 290 2.12 15.00 -0.52
C GLU A 290 2.56 13.92 -1.52
N LEU A 291 1.63 13.44 -2.36
CA LEU A 291 1.93 12.48 -3.43
C LEU A 291 3.03 13.02 -4.37
N PHE A 292 2.88 14.25 -4.86
CA PHE A 292 3.80 14.85 -5.81
C PHE A 292 5.16 15.18 -5.20
N ARG A 293 5.17 15.61 -3.94
CA ARG A 293 6.40 15.83 -3.19
C ARG A 293 7.22 14.54 -3.09
N GLN A 294 6.59 13.43 -2.71
CA GLN A 294 7.26 12.14 -2.57
C GLN A 294 7.61 11.52 -3.93
N TRP A 295 6.71 11.62 -4.92
CA TRP A 295 6.95 11.18 -6.30
C TRP A 295 8.22 11.82 -6.86
N THR A 296 8.29 13.15 -6.83
CA THR A 296 9.45 13.90 -7.32
C THR A 296 10.73 13.48 -6.61
N GLY A 297 10.68 13.35 -5.27
CA GLY A 297 11.81 12.90 -4.47
C GLY A 297 12.35 11.54 -4.91
N TYR A 298 11.49 10.52 -5.02
CA TYR A 298 11.94 9.19 -5.44
C TYR A 298 12.49 9.21 -6.87
N ARG A 299 11.85 9.94 -7.79
CA ARG A 299 12.30 10.01 -9.19
C ARG A 299 13.70 10.62 -9.28
N PHE A 300 13.97 11.67 -8.50
CA PHE A 300 15.29 12.29 -8.43
C PHE A 300 16.34 11.37 -7.80
N ASP A 301 15.99 10.61 -6.76
CA ASP A 301 16.88 9.60 -6.19
C ASP A 301 17.29 8.53 -7.22
N VAL A 302 16.36 8.10 -8.08
CA VAL A 302 16.67 7.18 -9.19
C VAL A 302 17.68 7.81 -10.14
N VAL A 303 17.48 9.06 -10.58
CA VAL A 303 18.41 9.77 -11.46
C VAL A 303 19.79 9.92 -10.81
N ALA A 304 19.84 10.27 -9.51
CA ALA A 304 21.09 10.39 -8.76
C ALA A 304 21.86 9.06 -8.74
N LYS A 305 21.17 7.93 -8.49
CA LYS A 305 21.80 6.60 -8.50
C LYS A 305 22.24 6.19 -9.91
N ARG A 306 21.43 6.49 -10.94
CA ARG A 306 21.81 6.25 -12.36
C ARG A 306 23.04 7.05 -12.76
N LEU A 307 23.14 8.30 -12.32
CA LEU A 307 24.28 9.17 -12.58
C LEU A 307 25.54 8.62 -11.89
N ALA A 308 25.44 8.18 -10.64
CA ALA A 308 26.56 7.54 -9.93
C ALA A 308 27.10 6.32 -10.71
N LYS A 309 26.22 5.40 -11.11
CA LYS A 309 26.60 4.23 -11.94
C LYS A 309 27.22 4.61 -13.29
N MET A 310 26.69 5.65 -13.95
CA MET A 310 27.26 6.13 -15.21
C MET A 310 28.65 6.74 -15.00
N ARG A 311 28.86 7.50 -13.91
CA ARG A 311 30.20 8.02 -13.57
C ARG A 311 31.21 6.91 -13.33
N GLU A 312 30.85 5.86 -12.61
CA GLU A 312 31.68 4.67 -12.42
C GLU A 312 32.03 4.03 -13.77
N THR A 313 31.03 3.85 -14.63
CA THR A 313 31.23 3.35 -16.00
C THR A 313 32.24 4.23 -16.76
N LEU A 314 32.12 5.55 -16.66
CA LEU A 314 32.97 6.52 -17.35
C LEU A 314 34.41 6.61 -16.80
N GLN A 315 34.68 6.14 -15.57
CA GLN A 315 36.03 6.13 -14.99
C GLN A 315 36.96 5.06 -15.58
N ALA A 316 36.44 4.08 -16.31
CA ALA A 316 37.26 3.05 -16.95
C ALA A 316 38.27 3.66 -17.95
N GLU A 317 39.56 3.44 -17.70
CA GLU A 317 40.65 3.91 -18.56
C GLU A 317 40.67 3.20 -19.93
N GLY A 318 41.28 3.84 -20.93
CA GLY A 318 41.47 3.26 -22.26
C GLY A 318 40.23 3.25 -23.17
N ARG A 319 39.09 3.82 -22.73
CA ARG A 319 37.88 3.93 -23.56
C ARG A 319 38.09 4.91 -24.73
N PRO A 320 37.79 4.53 -25.99
CA PRO A 320 37.80 5.46 -27.12
C PRO A 320 36.83 6.63 -26.93
N ALA A 321 37.21 7.83 -27.37
CA ALA A 321 36.39 9.04 -27.24
C ALA A 321 34.98 8.88 -27.86
N ALA A 322 34.88 8.18 -29.00
CA ALA A 322 33.60 7.90 -29.67
C ALA A 322 32.65 7.08 -28.79
N GLU A 323 33.17 6.12 -28.03
CA GLU A 323 32.36 5.27 -27.14
C GLU A 323 31.92 6.05 -25.90
N THR A 324 32.80 6.88 -25.32
CA THR A 324 32.41 7.81 -24.25
C THR A 324 31.29 8.74 -24.69
N HIS A 325 31.37 9.30 -25.90
CA HIS A 325 30.34 10.16 -26.46
C HIS A 325 29.01 9.40 -26.64
N ARG A 326 29.04 8.17 -27.20
CA ARG A 326 27.86 7.33 -27.40
C ARG A 326 27.14 7.02 -26.08
N LEU A 327 27.87 6.49 -25.09
CA LEU A 327 27.32 6.14 -23.77
C LEU A 327 26.72 7.35 -23.06
N THR A 328 27.42 8.49 -23.11
CA THR A 328 26.93 9.74 -22.49
C THR A 328 25.66 10.21 -23.17
N LYS A 329 25.61 10.21 -24.52
CA LYS A 329 24.44 10.63 -25.28
C LYS A 329 23.22 9.76 -24.98
N GLU A 330 23.38 8.44 -24.98
CA GLU A 330 22.30 7.49 -24.68
C GLU A 330 21.79 7.67 -23.24
N TRP A 331 22.68 7.83 -22.27
CA TRP A 331 22.29 8.04 -20.88
C TRP A 331 21.53 9.36 -20.68
N VAL A 332 22.03 10.46 -21.27
CA VAL A 332 21.38 11.77 -21.19
C VAL A 332 19.99 11.71 -21.80
N GLN A 333 19.84 11.11 -22.98
CA GLN A 333 18.54 10.96 -23.64
C GLN A 333 17.55 10.19 -22.75
N ALA A 334 17.97 9.05 -22.18
CA ALA A 334 17.13 8.28 -21.27
C ALA A 334 16.73 9.06 -20.01
N GLN A 335 17.61 9.93 -19.49
CA GLN A 335 17.27 10.75 -18.31
C GLN A 335 16.33 11.91 -18.66
N ILE A 336 16.47 12.50 -19.86
CA ILE A 336 15.53 13.52 -20.35
C ILE A 336 14.12 12.94 -20.42
N GLU A 337 13.97 11.76 -21.05
CA GLU A 337 12.68 11.08 -21.15
C GLU A 337 12.11 10.75 -19.75
N TYR A 338 12.92 10.19 -18.86
CA TYR A 338 12.50 9.85 -17.50
C TYR A 338 12.05 11.07 -16.67
N LEU A 339 12.75 12.19 -16.79
CA LEU A 339 12.42 13.46 -16.11
C LEU A 339 11.18 14.11 -16.74
N GLN A 340 11.01 14.03 -18.05
CA GLN A 340 9.80 14.53 -18.71
C GLN A 340 8.57 13.75 -18.22
N THR A 341 8.62 12.41 -18.24
CA THR A 341 7.54 11.57 -17.70
C THR A 341 7.27 11.87 -16.23
N THR A 342 8.29 12.20 -15.44
CA THR A 342 8.13 12.56 -14.02
C THR A 342 7.18 13.74 -13.85
N VAL A 343 7.31 14.77 -14.70
CA VAL A 343 6.45 15.97 -14.67
C VAL A 343 5.11 15.70 -15.34
N ASP A 344 5.09 14.97 -16.46
CA ASP A 344 3.84 14.65 -17.17
C ASP A 344 2.86 13.87 -16.28
N GLU A 345 3.35 12.94 -15.46
CA GLU A 345 2.52 12.20 -14.50
C GLU A 345 1.89 13.10 -13.42
N MET A 346 2.46 14.28 -13.17
CA MET A 346 1.94 15.27 -12.22
C MET A 346 0.94 16.25 -12.84
N ASP A 347 0.68 16.16 -14.16
CA ASP A 347 -0.37 16.95 -14.77
C ASP A 347 -1.73 16.61 -14.12
N LEU A 348 -2.55 17.63 -13.89
CA LEU A 348 -3.91 17.51 -13.36
C LEU A 348 -4.96 17.66 -14.47
N ASN A 349 -4.58 17.91 -15.72
CA ASN A 349 -5.52 18.00 -16.84
C ASN A 349 -6.16 16.65 -17.19
N ASP A 350 -5.49 15.53 -16.88
CA ASP A 350 -6.01 14.17 -17.00
C ASP A 350 -6.73 13.69 -15.73
N TYR A 351 -6.87 14.56 -14.73
CA TYR A 351 -7.57 14.29 -13.48
C TYR A 351 -9.07 14.14 -13.75
N ILE A 352 -9.53 12.89 -13.68
CA ILE A 352 -10.95 12.61 -13.54
C ILE A 352 -11.20 12.51 -12.03
N ALA A 353 -11.87 13.51 -11.46
CA ALA A 353 -12.36 13.43 -10.09
C ALA A 353 -13.11 12.11 -9.93
N PRO A 354 -12.90 11.35 -8.86
CA PRO A 354 -13.61 10.10 -8.72
C PRO A 354 -15.11 10.42 -8.71
N ASN A 355 -15.86 9.78 -9.60
CA ASN A 355 -17.32 9.88 -9.62
C ASN A 355 -17.87 9.17 -8.39
N PHE A 356 -17.92 9.87 -7.25
CA PHE A 356 -18.70 9.46 -6.10
C PHE A 356 -20.11 10.02 -6.30
N LYS A 357 -20.96 9.26 -6.99
CA LYS A 357 -22.41 9.49 -6.97
C LYS A 357 -23.04 8.75 -5.81
#